data_AF-A0A853I6Y7-F1
#
_entry.id   AF-A0A853I6Y7-F1
#
_cell.length_a   1.000
_cell.length_b   1.000
_cell.length_c   1.000
_cell.angle_alpha   90.00
_cell.angle_beta   90.00
_cell.angle_gamma   90.00
#
_symmetry.space_group_name_H-M   'P 1'
#
loop_
_entity.id
_entity.type
_entity.pdbx_description
1 polymer ?
#
loop_
_entity_poly.entity_id
_entity_poly.type
_entity_poly.pdbx_seq_one_letter_code
_entity_poly.pdbx_strand_id
1 'polypeptide(L)'
;MRKVVVTCFALTALSSTFAYSEEGGFDHVAYRCVTDKATVVAYLGEGGSFSLTANGKHIGFARWQKNNTYVSADNSLEIESSGQKGLLRYLNTQQEYPCDYLDFITYSAVSGRPIKAISYGGRFRAGPGTSYNQPFALNKIVPVYLLQDTGVFQQAEGGGYHWFKVLTAKGVAYKPGDFMCTLDVAIPNISYHCKTPTINDAKQNGTHAALKSGLSPKILDSLIQTKAIVKEKTQASQFSSRYTSIDEQHCKTLESDDHSSVQSCPGFTNIMVNVTDFDLRQSITLIRNNQEFPLHFSETVSSNFSELGSKIEWRFPNDKPDQVMSMIVRLNVAENPEQPEKNTSYLVVSKISAKQACVVGKIPPQRDGSQNRKARLLADKAASLACVNSSSQTINQSVHK
;
A
#
# COMPACT_ATOMS: atom_id res chain seq x y z
N MET A 1 0.25 -36.55 -69.71
CA MET A 1 -0.31 -35.23 -69.34
C MET A 1 -1.09 -35.42 -68.04
N ARG A 2 -0.92 -34.77 -66.89
CA ARG A 2 -0.04 -33.74 -66.34
C ARG A 2 0.24 -34.19 -64.89
N LYS A 3 1.50 -34.10 -64.43
CA LYS A 3 1.85 -34.23 -63.01
C LYS A 3 1.46 -32.93 -62.31
N VAL A 4 0.66 -33.01 -61.24
CA VAL A 4 0.43 -31.88 -60.33
C VAL A 4 1.25 -32.15 -59.08
N VAL A 5 2.34 -31.40 -58.93
CA VAL A 5 3.17 -31.36 -57.73
C VAL A 5 2.54 -30.32 -56.82
N VAL A 6 2.00 -30.75 -55.68
CA VAL A 6 1.56 -29.86 -54.61
C VAL A 6 2.71 -29.73 -53.62
N THR A 7 3.44 -28.63 -53.74
CA THR A 7 4.53 -28.27 -52.83
C THR A 7 3.92 -27.64 -51.58
N CYS A 8 3.90 -28.37 -50.46
CA CYS A 8 3.61 -27.80 -49.14
C CYS A 8 4.79 -26.93 -48.69
N PHE A 9 4.66 -25.62 -48.77
CA PHE A 9 5.52 -24.69 -48.05
C PHE A 9 5.09 -24.66 -46.58
N ALA A 10 5.87 -25.32 -45.72
CA ALA A 10 5.79 -25.10 -44.28
C ALA A 10 6.35 -23.70 -43.97
N LEU A 11 5.46 -22.73 -43.75
CA LEU A 11 5.80 -21.42 -43.21
C LEU A 11 6.09 -21.61 -41.71
N THR A 12 7.36 -21.74 -41.33
CA THR A 12 7.78 -21.68 -39.93
C THR A 12 7.64 -20.24 -39.43
N ALA A 13 6.46 -19.90 -38.95
CA ALA A 13 6.27 -18.72 -38.10
C ALA A 13 7.00 -18.98 -36.78
N LEU A 14 8.18 -18.36 -36.62
CA LEU A 14 8.81 -18.15 -35.32
C LEU A 14 7.94 -17.15 -34.53
N SER A 15 6.85 -17.65 -33.95
CA SER A 15 6.16 -16.97 -32.87
C SER A 15 7.03 -17.10 -31.62
N SER A 16 7.87 -16.09 -31.35
CA SER A 16 8.41 -15.87 -30.02
C SER A 16 7.26 -15.47 -29.10
N THR A 17 6.55 -16.45 -28.56
CA THR A 17 5.65 -16.26 -27.43
C THR A 17 6.53 -15.94 -26.22
N PHE A 18 6.66 -14.65 -25.91
CA PHE A 18 7.09 -14.23 -24.59
C PHE A 18 6.06 -14.75 -23.60
N ALA A 19 6.44 -15.75 -22.82
CA ALA A 19 5.68 -16.18 -21.65
C ALA A 19 5.70 -15.00 -20.66
N TYR A 20 4.64 -14.21 -20.69
CA TYR A 20 4.36 -13.20 -19.68
C TYR A 20 3.85 -13.98 -18.46
N SER A 21 4.69 -14.11 -17.44
CA SER A 21 4.25 -14.65 -16.14
C SER A 21 3.25 -13.65 -15.55
N GLU A 22 2.00 -14.06 -15.43
CA GLU A 22 0.92 -13.32 -14.76
C GLU A 22 1.02 -13.37 -13.22
N GLU A 23 2.12 -13.86 -12.64
CA GLU A 23 2.17 -14.24 -11.22
C GLU A 23 2.83 -13.19 -10.29
N GLY A 24 3.04 -11.96 -10.75
CA GLY A 24 3.59 -10.89 -9.93
C GLY A 24 2.71 -9.65 -9.97
N GLY A 25 1.80 -9.49 -9.00
CA GLY A 25 1.15 -8.21 -8.75
C GLY A 25 2.20 -7.18 -8.38
N PHE A 26 2.66 -6.37 -9.35
CA PHE A 26 3.59 -5.29 -9.07
C PHE A 26 2.86 -4.24 -8.24
N ASP A 27 3.13 -4.21 -6.94
CA ASP A 27 2.73 -3.10 -6.06
C ASP A 27 3.18 -1.80 -6.75
N HIS A 28 2.25 -0.88 -7.02
CA HIS A 28 2.63 0.37 -7.66
C HIS A 28 3.55 1.18 -6.75
N VAL A 29 4.71 1.55 -7.26
CA VAL A 29 5.75 2.27 -6.51
C VAL A 29 6.00 3.62 -7.17
N ALA A 30 6.04 4.68 -6.36
CA ALA A 30 6.44 6.00 -6.82
C ALA A 30 7.69 6.45 -6.07
N TYR A 31 8.66 7.01 -6.79
CA TYR A 31 9.89 7.54 -6.23
C TYR A 31 10.08 9.00 -6.63
N ARG A 32 10.63 9.80 -5.72
CA ARG A 32 11.11 11.16 -5.96
C ARG A 32 12.61 11.20 -5.79
N CYS A 33 13.31 11.53 -6.86
CA CYS A 33 14.75 11.72 -6.88
C CYS A 33 15.03 13.21 -7.08
N VAL A 34 15.73 13.85 -6.15
CA VAL A 34 16.15 15.25 -6.31
C VAL A 34 17.55 15.26 -6.89
N THR A 35 17.69 15.83 -8.08
CA THR A 35 18.97 15.97 -8.78
C THR A 35 19.45 17.42 -8.75
N ASP A 36 20.66 17.68 -9.21
CA ASP A 36 21.22 19.04 -9.29
C ASP A 36 20.42 19.95 -10.25
N LYS A 37 19.66 19.33 -11.19
CA LYS A 37 18.98 20.03 -12.28
C LYS A 37 17.46 19.90 -12.24
N ALA A 38 16.94 18.86 -11.60
CA ALA A 38 15.51 18.55 -11.63
C ALA A 38 15.05 17.69 -10.46
N THR A 39 13.76 17.74 -10.17
CA THR A 39 13.08 16.68 -9.44
C THR A 39 12.56 15.65 -10.44
N VAL A 40 13.11 14.45 -10.40
CA VAL A 40 12.66 13.31 -11.20
C VAL A 40 11.67 12.51 -10.38
N VAL A 41 10.51 12.22 -10.96
CA VAL A 41 9.51 11.33 -10.37
C VAL A 41 9.38 10.11 -11.27
N ALA A 42 9.55 8.94 -10.67
CA ALA A 42 9.45 7.65 -11.33
C ALA A 42 8.26 6.88 -10.76
N TYR A 43 7.32 6.52 -11.62
CA TYR A 43 6.11 5.80 -11.26
C TYR A 43 6.02 4.43 -11.94
N LEU A 44 5.98 3.34 -11.17
CA LEU A 44 5.83 1.97 -11.69
C LEU A 44 4.35 1.71 -12.02
N GLY A 45 4.04 1.69 -13.32
CA GLY A 45 2.70 1.46 -13.83
C GLY A 45 2.40 -0.03 -14.09
N GLU A 46 1.15 -0.31 -14.46
CA GLU A 46 0.75 -1.63 -14.97
C GLU A 46 1.57 -1.96 -16.22
N GLY A 47 2.19 -3.14 -16.25
CA GLY A 47 3.11 -3.56 -17.32
C GLY A 47 4.60 -3.51 -16.96
N GLY A 48 4.95 -3.28 -15.69
CA GLY A 48 6.33 -3.44 -15.21
C GLY A 48 7.32 -2.42 -15.76
N SER A 49 6.84 -1.21 -16.10
CA SER A 49 7.70 -0.11 -16.56
C SER A 49 7.47 1.15 -15.72
N PHE A 50 8.54 1.90 -15.49
CA PHE A 50 8.48 3.20 -14.83
C PHE A 50 8.14 4.29 -15.86
N SER A 51 7.09 5.08 -15.62
CA SER A 51 6.92 6.38 -16.26
C SER A 51 7.78 7.41 -15.53
N LEU A 52 8.56 8.17 -16.30
CA LEU A 52 9.52 9.14 -15.79
C LEU A 52 9.05 10.56 -16.11
N THR A 53 9.06 11.42 -15.10
CA THR A 53 8.85 12.86 -15.26
C THR A 53 10.00 13.63 -14.63
N ALA A 54 10.41 14.74 -15.24
CA ALA A 54 11.37 15.68 -14.66
C ALA A 54 10.73 17.06 -14.58
N ASN A 55 10.70 17.65 -13.38
CA ASN A 55 10.03 18.93 -13.10
C ASN A 55 8.58 18.96 -13.62
N GLY A 56 7.88 17.82 -13.48
CA GLY A 56 6.48 17.65 -13.93
C GLY A 56 6.29 17.45 -15.44
N LYS A 57 7.36 17.44 -16.25
CA LYS A 57 7.29 17.11 -17.68
C LYS A 57 7.62 15.64 -17.89
N HIS A 58 6.80 14.91 -18.63
CA HIS A 58 7.09 13.53 -19.02
C HIS A 58 8.36 13.46 -19.88
N ILE A 59 9.31 12.62 -19.47
CA ILE A 59 10.62 12.46 -20.15
C ILE A 59 10.81 11.07 -20.75
N GLY A 60 9.95 10.09 -20.45
CA GLY A 60 10.00 8.77 -21.07
C GLY A 60 9.57 7.64 -20.16
N PHE A 61 9.88 6.42 -20.58
CA PHE A 61 9.63 5.20 -19.81
C PHE A 61 10.93 4.45 -19.59
N ALA A 62 11.07 3.81 -18.42
CA ALA A 62 12.12 2.87 -18.11
C ALA A 62 11.56 1.45 -17.97
N ARG A 63 12.15 0.50 -18.70
CA ARG A 63 11.70 -0.89 -18.75
C ARG A 63 12.47 -1.73 -17.76
N TRP A 64 11.79 -2.70 -17.14
CA TRP A 64 12.41 -3.66 -16.25
C TRP A 64 13.58 -4.39 -16.92
N GLN A 65 14.62 -4.55 -16.14
CA GLN A 65 15.80 -5.37 -16.35
C GLN A 65 15.97 -6.25 -15.10
N LYS A 66 17.08 -6.97 -14.95
CA LYS A 66 17.35 -7.78 -13.75
C LYS A 66 17.40 -6.97 -12.45
N ASN A 67 17.18 -7.65 -11.31
CA ASN A 67 17.41 -7.12 -9.96
C ASN A 67 16.66 -5.81 -9.64
N ASN A 68 15.38 -5.71 -9.99
CA ASN A 68 14.55 -4.51 -9.77
C ASN A 68 15.14 -3.23 -10.37
N THR A 69 15.93 -3.37 -11.42
CA THR A 69 16.55 -2.27 -12.15
C THR A 69 15.74 -1.98 -13.39
N TYR A 70 15.57 -0.71 -13.73
CA TYR A 70 14.76 -0.26 -14.85
C TYR A 70 15.53 0.74 -15.67
N VAL A 71 15.60 0.56 -16.98
CA VAL A 71 16.46 1.38 -17.85
C VAL A 71 15.61 2.10 -18.90
N SER A 72 15.86 3.39 -19.10
CA SER A 72 15.17 4.20 -20.12
C SER A 72 15.45 3.69 -21.53
N ALA A 73 14.53 3.91 -22.45
CA ALA A 73 14.66 3.40 -23.83
C ALA A 73 15.91 3.91 -24.59
N ASP A 74 16.43 5.08 -24.21
CA ASP A 74 17.65 5.67 -24.74
C ASP A 74 18.92 5.30 -23.94
N ASN A 75 18.80 4.43 -22.94
CA ASN A 75 19.87 4.04 -22.01
C ASN A 75 20.56 5.22 -21.31
N SER A 76 19.87 6.35 -21.14
CA SER A 76 20.43 7.52 -20.45
C SER A 76 20.19 7.48 -18.93
N LEU A 77 19.15 6.79 -18.49
CA LEU A 77 18.70 6.71 -17.11
C LEU A 77 18.49 5.27 -16.67
N GLU A 78 18.87 4.99 -15.43
CA GLU A 78 18.59 3.75 -14.72
C GLU A 78 17.93 4.05 -13.37
N ILE A 79 16.95 3.25 -12.99
CA ILE A 79 16.28 3.31 -11.69
C ILE A 79 16.35 1.95 -11.04
N GLU A 80 16.98 1.89 -9.88
CA GLU A 80 16.97 0.73 -9.01
C GLU A 80 15.89 0.90 -7.94
N SER A 81 15.00 -0.08 -7.83
CA SER A 81 13.90 -0.10 -6.86
C SER A 81 14.21 -1.06 -5.70
N SER A 82 14.23 -0.54 -4.46
CA SER A 82 14.48 -1.31 -3.24
C SER A 82 13.40 -1.05 -2.18
N GLY A 83 12.14 -1.22 -2.53
CA GLY A 83 11.00 -1.00 -1.63
C GLY A 83 10.76 0.49 -1.38
N GLN A 84 11.03 1.01 -0.17
CA GLN A 84 10.83 2.44 0.13
C GLN A 84 11.99 3.35 -0.30
N LYS A 85 13.03 2.80 -0.91
CA LYS A 85 14.16 3.56 -1.47
C LYS A 85 14.29 3.25 -2.94
N GLY A 86 14.63 4.27 -3.72
CA GLY A 86 15.08 4.12 -5.08
C GLY A 86 16.46 4.73 -5.26
N LEU A 87 17.11 4.40 -6.36
CA LEU A 87 18.35 5.06 -6.78
C LEU A 87 18.22 5.37 -8.27
N LEU A 88 18.36 6.64 -8.63
CA LEU A 88 18.38 7.10 -10.01
C LEU A 88 19.85 7.28 -10.44
N ARG A 89 20.27 6.58 -11.50
CA ARG A 89 21.59 6.73 -12.09
C ARG A 89 21.49 7.35 -13.49
N TYR A 90 22.34 8.33 -13.78
CA TYR A 90 22.58 8.81 -15.14
C TYR A 90 23.73 8.01 -15.74
N LEU A 91 23.44 7.08 -16.64
CA LEU A 91 24.40 6.10 -17.14
C LEU A 91 25.59 6.76 -17.88
N ASN A 92 25.36 7.86 -18.57
CA ASN A 92 26.40 8.58 -19.31
C ASN A 92 27.41 9.31 -18.40
N THR A 93 26.97 9.76 -17.23
CA THR A 93 27.82 10.54 -16.30
C THR A 93 28.19 9.77 -15.04
N GLN A 94 27.64 8.57 -14.85
CA GLN A 94 27.79 7.75 -13.64
C GLN A 94 27.36 8.50 -12.36
N GLN A 95 26.48 9.49 -12.50
CA GLN A 95 25.97 10.25 -11.36
C GLN A 95 24.77 9.55 -10.75
N GLU A 96 24.76 9.40 -9.43
CA GLU A 96 23.71 8.70 -8.70
C GLU A 96 22.97 9.66 -7.77
N TYR A 97 21.66 9.48 -7.67
CA TYR A 97 20.78 10.29 -6.85
C TYR A 97 19.84 9.39 -6.04
N PRO A 98 19.86 9.46 -4.70
CA PRO A 98 18.93 8.72 -3.87
C PRO A 98 17.51 9.21 -4.13
N CYS A 99 16.56 8.28 -4.12
CA CYS A 99 15.16 8.57 -4.29
C CYS A 99 14.37 8.15 -3.05
N ASP A 100 13.50 9.05 -2.61
CA ASP A 100 12.54 8.77 -1.54
C ASP A 100 11.29 8.15 -2.14
N TYR A 101 10.76 7.10 -1.49
CA TYR A 101 9.43 6.60 -1.82
C TYR A 101 8.37 7.68 -1.55
N LEU A 102 7.55 7.92 -2.55
CA LEU A 102 6.40 8.80 -2.45
C LEU A 102 5.21 7.97 -2.00
N ASP A 103 4.74 8.24 -0.78
CA ASP A 103 3.34 7.96 -0.50
C ASP A 103 2.46 8.84 -1.42
N PHE A 104 1.26 8.34 -1.73
CA PHE A 104 0.37 9.00 -2.69
C PHE A 104 0.02 10.45 -2.30
N ILE A 105 -0.04 10.74 -0.99
CA ILE A 105 -0.23 12.10 -0.44
C ILE A 105 0.90 13.02 -0.89
N THR A 106 2.14 12.51 -0.85
CA THR A 106 3.33 13.26 -1.24
C THR A 106 3.38 13.48 -2.76
N TYR A 107 2.81 12.63 -3.61
CA TYR A 107 2.78 12.86 -5.06
C TYR A 107 1.97 14.11 -5.47
N SER A 108 0.76 14.29 -4.91
CA SER A 108 -0.04 15.50 -5.18
C SER A 108 0.56 16.75 -4.51
N ALA A 109 1.17 16.60 -3.33
CA ALA A 109 1.85 17.68 -2.63
C ALA A 109 3.15 18.13 -3.34
N VAL A 110 3.94 17.19 -3.87
CA VAL A 110 5.20 17.45 -4.60
C VAL A 110 4.95 18.03 -5.98
N SER A 111 3.90 17.59 -6.69
CA SER A 111 3.50 18.22 -7.94
C SER A 111 2.86 19.60 -7.74
N GLY A 112 2.50 19.95 -6.50
CA GLY A 112 1.81 21.19 -6.15
C GLY A 112 0.44 21.32 -6.83
N ARG A 113 -0.11 20.22 -7.36
CA ARG A 113 -1.33 20.20 -8.15
C ARG A 113 -2.20 19.01 -7.74
N PRO A 114 -3.48 19.26 -7.42
CA PRO A 114 -4.44 18.17 -7.25
C PRO A 114 -4.55 17.38 -8.54
N ILE A 115 -4.61 16.05 -8.44
CA ILE A 115 -4.66 15.21 -9.64
C ILE A 115 -6.06 15.29 -10.23
N LYS A 116 -6.15 15.64 -11.51
CA LYS A 116 -7.41 15.70 -12.23
C LYS A 116 -7.92 14.28 -12.50
N ALA A 117 -9.15 14.06 -12.09
CA ALA A 117 -9.85 12.82 -12.32
C ALA A 117 -11.29 13.09 -12.76
N ILE A 118 -11.96 12.04 -13.22
CA ILE A 118 -13.38 12.04 -13.48
C ILE A 118 -13.98 10.95 -12.61
N SER A 119 -15.03 11.29 -11.86
CA SER A 119 -15.88 10.31 -11.19
C SER A 119 -17.04 9.93 -12.11
N TYR A 120 -17.35 8.64 -12.16
CA TYR A 120 -18.52 8.11 -12.87
C TYR A 120 -19.85 8.41 -12.15
N GLY A 121 -19.84 9.26 -11.12
CA GLY A 121 -21.03 9.64 -10.35
C GLY A 121 -21.33 8.67 -9.21
N GLY A 122 -22.58 8.62 -8.77
CA GLY A 122 -23.04 7.84 -7.62
C GLY A 122 -22.85 8.56 -6.28
N ARG A 123 -22.95 7.78 -5.19
CA ARG A 123 -22.89 8.27 -3.80
C ARG A 123 -21.45 8.61 -3.40
N PHE A 124 -21.27 9.77 -2.78
CA PHE A 124 -20.02 10.16 -2.10
C PHE A 124 -20.23 10.00 -0.60
N ARG A 125 -19.15 9.73 0.13
CA ARG A 125 -19.20 9.44 1.56
C ARG A 125 -18.43 10.44 2.39
N ALA A 126 -18.80 10.60 3.66
CA ALA A 126 -18.06 11.47 4.58
C ALA A 126 -16.76 10.85 5.11
N GLY A 127 -16.52 9.57 4.84
CA GLY A 127 -15.29 8.86 5.20
C GLY A 127 -15.02 7.67 4.29
N PRO A 128 -13.82 7.06 4.39
CA PRO A 128 -13.41 5.93 3.57
C PRO A 128 -14.05 4.63 4.06
N GLY A 129 -15.05 4.14 3.35
CA GLY A 129 -15.74 2.87 3.65
C GLY A 129 -17.25 2.94 3.45
N THR A 130 -17.89 1.80 3.22
CA THR A 130 -19.33 1.73 2.97
C THR A 130 -20.22 2.03 4.19
N SER A 131 -19.66 2.05 5.40
CA SER A 131 -20.36 2.38 6.64
C SER A 131 -20.57 3.88 6.86
N TYR A 132 -19.84 4.74 6.16
CA TYR A 132 -19.95 6.19 6.31
C TYR A 132 -21.20 6.74 5.62
N ASN A 133 -21.80 7.76 6.26
CA ASN A 133 -22.95 8.48 5.71
C ASN A 133 -22.63 9.09 4.33
N GLN A 134 -23.69 9.30 3.54
CA GLN A 134 -23.61 9.73 2.15
C GLN A 134 -24.07 11.18 2.05
N PRO A 135 -23.19 12.18 2.25
CA PRO A 135 -23.59 13.58 2.30
C PRO A 135 -24.19 14.07 0.98
N PHE A 136 -23.83 13.45 -0.15
CA PHE A 136 -24.43 13.74 -1.44
C PHE A 136 -24.19 12.62 -2.44
N ALA A 137 -24.96 12.64 -3.52
CA ALA A 137 -24.71 11.90 -4.74
C ALA A 137 -24.53 12.84 -5.93
N LEU A 138 -23.83 12.35 -6.95
CA LEU A 138 -23.72 13.00 -8.25
C LEU A 138 -24.30 12.05 -9.30
N ASN A 139 -25.23 12.53 -10.12
CA ASN A 139 -26.02 11.66 -11.00
C ASN A 139 -25.34 11.44 -12.37
N LYS A 140 -24.13 11.95 -12.56
CA LYS A 140 -23.45 12.02 -13.86
C LYS A 140 -21.93 11.87 -13.70
N ILE A 141 -21.28 11.59 -14.82
CA ILE A 141 -19.83 11.70 -15.01
C ILE A 141 -19.42 13.15 -14.73
N VAL A 142 -18.56 13.35 -13.73
CA VAL A 142 -18.16 14.68 -13.23
C VAL A 142 -16.66 14.75 -12.96
N PRO A 143 -16.00 15.86 -13.31
CA PRO A 143 -14.62 16.11 -12.93
C PRO A 143 -14.49 16.25 -11.41
N VAL A 144 -13.45 15.65 -10.86
CA VAL A 144 -13.05 15.72 -9.44
C VAL A 144 -11.55 15.92 -9.36
N TYR A 145 -11.08 16.38 -8.21
CA TYR A 145 -9.66 16.39 -7.89
C TYR A 145 -9.36 15.33 -6.83
N LEU A 146 -8.43 14.43 -7.12
CA LEU A 146 -7.94 13.48 -6.14
C LEU A 146 -6.98 14.20 -5.21
N LEU A 147 -7.26 14.10 -3.91
CA LEU A 147 -6.46 14.71 -2.86
C LEU A 147 -5.56 13.67 -2.18
N GLN A 148 -6.08 12.46 -1.92
CA GLN A 148 -5.39 11.46 -1.12
C GLN A 148 -5.98 10.04 -1.32
N ASP A 149 -5.12 9.02 -1.40
CA ASP A 149 -5.45 7.61 -1.13
C ASP A 149 -5.46 7.44 0.38
N THR A 150 -6.58 6.93 0.91
CA THR A 150 -6.74 6.78 2.35
C THR A 150 -6.06 5.54 2.91
N GLY A 151 -5.59 4.63 2.05
CA GLY A 151 -5.04 3.33 2.44
C GLY A 151 -6.08 2.35 2.99
N VAL A 152 -7.37 2.72 2.97
CA VAL A 152 -8.48 1.84 3.29
C VAL A 152 -8.83 1.05 2.05
N PHE A 153 -8.52 -0.24 2.09
CA PHE A 153 -8.90 -1.22 1.09
C PHE A 153 -10.22 -1.89 1.49
N GLN A 154 -11.08 -2.14 0.51
CA GLN A 154 -12.34 -2.82 0.70
C GLN A 154 -12.45 -3.96 -0.30
N GLN A 155 -12.58 -5.19 0.22
CA GLN A 155 -12.78 -6.38 -0.60
C GLN A 155 -14.10 -6.28 -1.37
N ALA A 156 -14.05 -6.66 -2.64
CA ALA A 156 -15.20 -6.80 -3.52
C ALA A 156 -14.93 -7.96 -4.50
N GLU A 157 -15.99 -8.50 -5.10
CA GLU A 157 -15.85 -9.49 -6.18
C GLU A 157 -14.98 -8.90 -7.30
N GLY A 158 -13.87 -9.58 -7.61
CA GLY A 158 -12.93 -9.13 -8.66
C GLY A 158 -11.74 -8.29 -8.18
N GLY A 159 -11.42 -8.24 -6.87
CA GLY A 159 -10.12 -7.74 -6.40
C GLY A 159 -10.15 -6.52 -5.47
N GLY A 160 -11.33 -6.05 -5.07
CA GLY A 160 -11.49 -4.94 -4.11
C GLY A 160 -11.00 -3.59 -4.62
N TYR A 161 -11.12 -2.55 -3.77
CA TYR A 161 -10.78 -1.19 -4.15
C TYR A 161 -10.26 -0.34 -2.98
N HIS A 162 -9.45 0.65 -3.33
CA HIS A 162 -9.02 1.69 -2.40
C HIS A 162 -10.01 2.84 -2.31
N TRP A 163 -10.11 3.44 -1.13
CA TRP A 163 -10.87 4.66 -0.91
C TRP A 163 -9.99 5.90 -1.07
N PHE A 164 -10.48 6.87 -1.81
CA PHE A 164 -9.81 8.15 -2.04
C PHE A 164 -10.61 9.30 -1.47
N LYS A 165 -9.89 10.28 -0.91
CA LYS A 165 -10.40 11.60 -0.59
C LYS A 165 -10.34 12.46 -1.86
N VAL A 166 -11.47 13.06 -2.19
CA VAL A 166 -11.68 13.83 -3.42
C VAL A 166 -12.29 15.18 -3.11
N LEU A 167 -11.95 16.18 -3.93
CA LEU A 167 -12.61 17.47 -3.98
C LEU A 167 -13.57 17.51 -5.18
N THR A 168 -14.81 17.86 -4.91
CA THR A 168 -15.88 18.03 -5.90
C THR A 168 -16.43 19.45 -5.84
N ALA A 169 -17.31 19.82 -6.78
CA ALA A 169 -18.05 21.08 -6.71
C ALA A 169 -18.95 21.22 -5.45
N LYS A 170 -19.32 20.10 -4.80
CA LYS A 170 -20.10 20.08 -3.55
C LYS A 170 -19.22 20.04 -2.28
N GLY A 171 -17.89 20.06 -2.44
CA GLY A 171 -16.93 19.99 -1.34
C GLY A 171 -16.13 18.70 -1.32
N VAL A 172 -15.47 18.45 -0.18
CA VAL A 172 -14.58 17.30 0.04
C VAL A 172 -15.40 16.08 0.49
N ALA A 173 -15.13 14.93 -0.12
CA ALA A 173 -15.77 13.68 0.24
C ALA A 173 -14.86 12.48 -0.11
N TYR A 174 -15.39 11.27 0.04
CA TYR A 174 -14.67 10.02 -0.20
C TYR A 174 -15.36 9.17 -1.25
N LYS A 175 -14.55 8.55 -2.11
CA LYS A 175 -15.01 7.76 -3.25
C LYS A 175 -14.08 6.55 -3.48
N PRO A 176 -14.62 5.36 -3.83
CA PRO A 176 -13.78 4.24 -4.23
C PRO A 176 -13.10 4.50 -5.57
N GLY A 177 -11.85 4.02 -5.71
CA GLY A 177 -11.02 4.20 -6.90
C GLY A 177 -11.67 3.70 -8.19
N ASP A 178 -12.35 2.56 -8.13
CA ASP A 178 -13.02 1.95 -9.30
C ASP A 178 -14.17 2.79 -9.88
N PHE A 179 -14.66 3.78 -9.12
CA PHE A 179 -15.69 4.71 -9.61
C PHE A 179 -15.07 6.00 -10.18
N MET A 180 -13.79 5.97 -10.49
CA MET A 180 -13.04 7.10 -11.04
C MET A 180 -12.06 6.66 -12.11
N CYS A 181 -11.66 7.62 -12.93
CA CYS A 181 -10.52 7.51 -13.82
C CYS A 181 -9.69 8.79 -13.73
N THR A 182 -8.42 8.71 -14.06
CA THR A 182 -7.51 9.86 -14.05
C THR A 182 -7.30 10.42 -15.45
N LEU A 183 -7.11 11.73 -15.54
CA LEU A 183 -6.93 12.40 -16.83
C LEU A 183 -5.46 12.41 -17.27
N ASP A 184 -4.56 12.79 -16.37
CA ASP A 184 -3.19 13.15 -16.73
C ASP A 184 -2.13 12.11 -16.31
N VAL A 185 -2.43 11.28 -15.32
CA VAL A 185 -1.46 10.36 -14.71
C VAL A 185 -2.15 9.09 -14.22
N ALA A 186 -1.56 7.93 -14.49
CA ALA A 186 -2.02 6.67 -13.91
C ALA A 186 -1.80 6.69 -12.39
N ILE A 187 -2.82 6.31 -11.64
CA ILE A 187 -2.76 6.27 -10.17
C ILE A 187 -2.97 4.83 -9.71
N PRO A 188 -2.19 4.37 -8.72
CA PRO A 188 -2.41 3.06 -8.11
C PRO A 188 -3.84 2.94 -7.61
N ASN A 189 -4.49 1.81 -7.87
CA ASN A 189 -5.82 1.50 -7.32
C ASN A 189 -6.95 2.43 -7.83
N ILE A 190 -6.74 3.15 -8.93
CA ILE A 190 -7.81 3.81 -9.70
C ILE A 190 -7.76 3.23 -11.10
N SER A 191 -8.84 2.52 -11.48
CA SER A 191 -8.67 1.42 -12.41
C SER A 191 -8.10 1.81 -13.77
N TYR A 192 -8.33 3.00 -14.36
CA TYR A 192 -7.76 3.32 -15.67
C TYR A 192 -7.61 4.83 -15.94
N HIS A 193 -6.83 5.18 -16.96
CA HIS A 193 -6.90 6.48 -17.64
C HIS A 193 -8.30 6.68 -18.24
N CYS A 194 -8.83 7.90 -18.14
CA CYS A 194 -10.14 8.21 -18.69
C CYS A 194 -10.17 8.02 -20.21
N LYS A 195 -11.12 7.21 -20.70
CA LYS A 195 -11.35 7.03 -22.14
C LYS A 195 -11.92 8.31 -22.75
N THR A 196 -11.64 8.58 -24.03
CA THR A 196 -12.11 9.76 -24.76
C THR A 196 -13.62 10.03 -24.66
N PRO A 197 -14.51 9.02 -24.72
CA PRO A 197 -15.95 9.23 -24.52
C PRO A 197 -16.26 9.79 -23.12
N THR A 198 -15.65 9.23 -22.08
CA THR A 198 -15.79 9.70 -20.69
C THR A 198 -15.36 11.16 -20.53
N ILE A 199 -14.28 11.55 -21.21
CA ILE A 199 -13.78 12.93 -21.21
C ILE A 199 -14.78 13.87 -21.91
N ASN A 200 -15.36 13.43 -23.02
CA ASN A 200 -16.33 14.23 -23.77
C ASN A 200 -17.65 14.39 -23.01
N ASP A 201 -18.13 13.33 -22.35
CA ASP A 201 -19.32 13.37 -21.51
C ASP A 201 -19.12 14.30 -20.30
N ALA A 202 -17.94 14.27 -19.67
CA ALA A 202 -17.60 15.20 -18.60
C ALA A 202 -17.57 16.66 -19.08
N LYS A 203 -17.09 16.92 -20.31
CA LYS A 203 -17.11 18.26 -20.92
C LYS A 203 -18.53 18.75 -21.22
N GLN A 204 -19.40 17.89 -21.73
CA GLN A 204 -20.78 18.23 -22.08
C GLN A 204 -21.66 18.46 -20.84
N ASN A 205 -21.40 17.78 -19.73
CA ASN A 205 -22.16 17.92 -18.49
C ASN A 205 -21.92 19.24 -17.70
N GLY A 206 -21.36 20.27 -18.34
CA GLY A 206 -21.34 21.66 -17.85
C GLY A 206 -20.47 21.95 -16.62
N THR A 207 -19.91 20.94 -15.96
CA THR A 207 -19.08 21.09 -14.75
C THR A 207 -17.66 21.54 -15.03
N HIS A 208 -17.22 21.51 -16.29
CA HIS A 208 -15.97 22.16 -16.69
C HIS A 208 -15.99 23.67 -16.38
N ALA A 209 -17.13 24.36 -16.48
CA ALA A 209 -17.20 25.80 -16.20
C ALA A 209 -16.98 26.13 -14.70
N ALA A 210 -17.44 25.27 -13.78
CA ALA A 210 -17.26 25.46 -12.34
C ALA A 210 -15.86 25.11 -11.81
N LEU A 211 -15.06 24.38 -12.59
CA LEU A 211 -13.67 24.00 -12.25
C LEU A 211 -12.63 24.61 -13.20
N LYS A 212 -13.05 25.41 -14.20
CA LYS A 212 -12.20 26.07 -15.21
C LYS A 212 -11.46 27.29 -14.68
N SER A 213 -12.00 27.98 -13.68
CA SER A 213 -11.16 28.85 -12.85
C SER A 213 -10.43 27.92 -11.90
N GLY A 214 -9.15 27.67 -12.15
CA GLY A 214 -8.32 26.91 -11.22
C GLY A 214 -8.66 27.35 -9.81
N LEU A 215 -8.95 26.38 -8.92
CA LEU A 215 -9.03 26.63 -7.49
C LEU A 215 -7.88 27.59 -7.19
N SER A 216 -8.19 28.84 -6.86
CA SER A 216 -7.11 29.83 -6.74
C SER A 216 -6.12 29.25 -5.73
N PRO A 217 -4.81 29.51 -5.89
CA PRO A 217 -3.83 29.03 -4.92
C PRO A 217 -4.31 29.26 -3.48
N LYS A 218 -4.98 30.38 -3.19
CA LYS A 218 -5.63 30.66 -1.90
C LYS A 218 -6.75 29.71 -1.47
N ILE A 219 -7.62 29.24 -2.37
CA ILE A 219 -8.67 28.26 -2.05
C ILE A 219 -8.05 26.88 -1.88
N LEU A 220 -7.06 26.54 -2.70
CA LEU A 220 -6.31 25.31 -2.55
C LEU A 220 -5.54 25.31 -1.22
N ASP A 221 -4.85 26.40 -0.90
CA ASP A 221 -4.15 26.64 0.37
C ASP A 221 -5.11 26.65 1.55
N SER A 222 -6.33 27.20 1.41
CA SER A 222 -7.37 27.19 2.44
C SER A 222 -8.01 25.81 2.63
N LEU A 223 -8.08 24.97 1.60
CA LEU A 223 -8.52 23.58 1.70
C LEU A 223 -7.39 22.65 2.19
N ILE A 224 -6.13 23.04 1.92
CA ILE A 224 -4.89 22.43 2.39
C ILE A 224 -4.44 23.01 3.75
N GLN A 225 -5.16 23.98 4.34
CA GLN A 225 -4.97 24.48 5.70
C GLN A 225 -5.26 23.36 6.73
N THR A 226 -4.35 22.40 6.77
CA THR A 226 -3.62 22.03 7.97
C THR A 226 -3.45 23.29 8.80
N LYS A 227 -4.02 23.26 10.01
CA LYS A 227 -3.47 24.01 11.15
C LYS A 227 -1.97 24.12 10.93
N ALA A 228 -1.46 25.35 10.87
CA ALA A 228 -0.07 25.67 10.60
C ALA A 228 0.82 24.50 10.97
N ILE A 229 1.38 23.85 9.94
CA ILE A 229 2.49 22.94 10.12
C ILE A 229 3.54 23.82 10.79
N VAL A 230 3.63 23.70 12.11
CA VAL A 230 4.83 24.04 12.86
C VAL A 230 5.94 23.49 12.00
N LYS A 231 6.92 24.33 11.67
CA LYS A 231 8.11 23.98 10.90
C LYS A 231 8.85 22.85 11.65
N GLU A 232 8.28 21.66 11.64
CA GLU A 232 8.90 20.43 12.08
C GLU A 232 10.00 20.26 11.05
N LYS A 233 11.24 20.33 11.52
CA LYS A 233 12.36 19.79 10.78
C LYS A 233 11.90 18.43 10.26
N THR A 234 11.79 18.28 8.95
CA THR A 234 11.66 16.97 8.31
C THR A 234 12.96 16.23 8.58
N GLN A 235 13.07 15.69 9.79
CA GLN A 235 14.10 14.76 10.16
C GLN A 235 13.76 13.52 9.35
N ALA A 236 14.65 13.12 8.43
CA ALA A 236 14.49 11.87 7.71
C ALA A 236 14.10 10.79 8.72
N SER A 237 12.98 10.09 8.47
CA SER A 237 12.49 9.04 9.36
C SER A 237 13.66 8.13 9.71
N GLN A 238 14.07 8.08 10.97
CA GLN A 238 15.23 7.29 11.40
C GLN A 238 14.99 5.78 11.25
N PHE A 239 13.76 5.39 10.91
CA PHE A 239 13.30 4.03 10.78
C PHE A 239 12.77 3.74 9.37
N SER A 240 13.00 2.53 8.90
CA SER A 240 12.54 1.98 7.63
C SER A 240 11.53 0.85 7.86
N SER A 241 10.77 0.52 6.82
CA SER A 241 9.87 -0.66 6.81
C SER A 241 10.30 -1.71 5.80
N ARG A 242 10.10 -2.99 6.15
CA ARG A 242 10.07 -4.12 5.20
C ARG A 242 8.78 -4.91 5.42
N TYR A 243 8.33 -5.61 4.38
CA TYR A 243 7.07 -6.35 4.41
C TYR A 243 7.31 -7.81 4.10
N THR A 244 6.64 -8.69 4.82
CA THR A 244 6.54 -10.11 4.48
C THR A 244 5.07 -10.50 4.42
N SER A 245 4.74 -11.44 3.54
CA SER A 245 3.39 -12.00 3.48
C SER A 245 3.26 -13.12 4.51
N ILE A 246 2.06 -13.19 5.10
CA ILE A 246 1.58 -14.27 5.95
C ILE A 246 0.27 -14.85 5.39
N ASP A 247 0.03 -14.65 4.09
CA ASP A 247 -1.03 -15.34 3.37
C ASP A 247 -0.75 -16.83 3.34
N GLU A 248 -1.80 -17.65 3.45
CA GLU A 248 -1.71 -19.11 3.47
C GLU A 248 -0.86 -19.68 2.33
N GLN A 249 -0.98 -19.11 1.12
CA GLN A 249 -0.24 -19.54 -0.07
C GLN A 249 1.29 -19.39 0.05
N HIS A 250 1.76 -18.52 0.95
CA HIS A 250 3.18 -18.29 1.20
C HIS A 250 3.66 -18.99 2.47
N CYS A 251 2.77 -19.61 3.22
CA CYS A 251 3.08 -20.30 4.47
C CYS A 251 3.10 -21.82 4.27
N LYS A 252 3.89 -22.49 5.10
CA LYS A 252 3.95 -23.95 5.17
C LYS A 252 3.22 -24.41 6.43
N THR A 253 2.16 -25.19 6.27
CA THR A 253 1.50 -25.86 7.41
C THR A 253 2.49 -26.78 8.12
N LEU A 254 2.66 -26.55 9.43
CA LEU A 254 3.46 -27.38 10.32
C LEU A 254 2.57 -28.39 11.03
N GLU A 255 1.45 -27.92 11.57
CA GLU A 255 0.48 -28.70 12.34
C GLU A 255 -0.93 -28.27 11.94
N SER A 256 -1.87 -29.21 11.92
CA SER A 256 -3.27 -28.93 11.65
C SER A 256 -4.14 -30.06 12.19
N ASP A 257 -5.22 -29.69 12.88
CA ASP A 257 -6.32 -30.57 13.27
C ASP A 257 -7.67 -29.87 12.99
N ASP A 258 -8.77 -30.44 13.48
CA ASP A 258 -10.13 -29.93 13.23
C ASP A 258 -10.41 -28.54 13.86
N HIS A 259 -9.58 -28.10 14.81
CA HIS A 259 -9.81 -26.90 15.62
C HIS A 259 -8.59 -25.97 15.72
N SER A 260 -7.44 -26.40 15.23
CA SER A 260 -6.19 -25.65 15.31
C SER A 260 -5.32 -25.84 14.08
N SER A 261 -4.54 -24.81 13.75
CA SER A 261 -3.47 -24.93 12.79
C SER A 261 -2.27 -24.07 13.16
N VAL A 262 -1.09 -24.53 12.79
CA VAL A 262 0.16 -23.77 12.88
C VAL A 262 0.80 -23.74 11.51
N GLN A 263 1.03 -22.54 10.99
CA GLN A 263 1.66 -22.31 9.70
C GLN A 263 2.96 -21.53 9.89
N SER A 264 4.04 -22.00 9.28
CA SER A 264 5.31 -21.28 9.23
C SER A 264 5.35 -20.38 8.00
N CYS A 265 5.47 -19.08 8.24
CA CYS A 265 5.40 -18.04 7.22
C CYS A 265 6.75 -17.31 7.05
N PRO A 266 6.97 -16.65 5.90
CA PRO A 266 8.14 -15.82 5.67
C PRO A 266 8.28 -14.73 6.75
N GLY A 267 9.40 -14.77 7.46
CA GLY A 267 9.80 -13.71 8.38
C GLY A 267 10.85 -12.78 7.78
N PHE A 268 11.45 -11.95 8.62
CA PHE A 268 12.46 -10.98 8.19
C PHE A 268 13.73 -11.13 9.02
N THR A 269 14.89 -11.06 8.37
CA THR A 269 16.21 -11.30 8.98
C THR A 269 16.33 -12.71 9.57
N ASN A 270 16.70 -12.84 10.84
CA ASN A 270 16.80 -14.11 11.56
C ASN A 270 15.54 -14.45 12.39
N ILE A 271 14.40 -13.85 12.05
CA ILE A 271 13.12 -14.06 12.74
C ILE A 271 12.22 -14.84 11.80
N MET A 272 11.75 -16.02 12.23
CA MET A 272 10.67 -16.74 11.56
C MET A 272 9.33 -16.39 12.23
N VAL A 273 8.25 -16.58 11.48
CA VAL A 273 6.90 -16.29 11.93
C VAL A 273 6.11 -17.59 11.88
N ASN A 274 5.53 -17.99 13.01
CA ASN A 274 4.47 -18.97 13.02
C ASN A 274 3.14 -18.25 13.25
N VAL A 275 2.20 -18.46 12.34
CA VAL A 275 0.80 -18.07 12.51
C VAL A 275 0.08 -19.26 13.12
N THR A 276 -0.64 -19.01 14.22
CA THR A 276 -1.46 -20.02 14.88
C THR A 276 -2.91 -19.61 14.77
N ASP A 277 -3.76 -20.52 14.33
CA ASP A 277 -5.21 -20.42 14.47
C ASP A 277 -5.65 -21.42 15.53
N PHE A 278 -6.41 -20.96 16.53
CA PHE A 278 -7.02 -21.82 17.53
C PHE A 278 -8.39 -21.30 17.91
N ASP A 279 -9.43 -22.09 17.64
CA ASP A 279 -10.83 -21.71 17.89
C ASP A 279 -11.18 -20.34 17.25
N LEU A 280 -10.82 -20.20 15.97
CA LEU A 280 -11.07 -19.02 15.12
C LEU A 280 -10.43 -17.73 15.66
N ARG A 281 -9.28 -17.86 16.31
CA ARG A 281 -8.50 -16.75 16.85
C ARG A 281 -7.06 -16.90 16.39
N GLN A 282 -6.68 -16.02 15.47
CA GLN A 282 -5.33 -16.03 14.94
C GLN A 282 -4.37 -15.21 15.81
N SER A 283 -3.16 -15.75 16.00
CA SER A 283 -2.07 -15.11 16.71
C SER A 283 -0.74 -15.38 16.02
N ILE A 284 0.31 -14.67 16.43
CA ILE A 284 1.66 -14.83 15.91
C ILE A 284 2.59 -15.27 17.04
N THR A 285 3.44 -16.24 16.73
CA THR A 285 4.63 -16.61 17.50
C THR A 285 5.86 -16.27 16.67
N LEU A 286 6.75 -15.45 17.23
CA LEU A 286 8.03 -15.14 16.60
C LEU A 286 9.09 -16.13 17.06
N ILE A 287 9.87 -16.68 16.12
CA ILE A 287 10.96 -17.60 16.44
C ILE A 287 12.27 -16.93 16.08
N ARG A 288 13.16 -16.79 17.07
CA ARG A 288 14.50 -16.22 16.88
C ARG A 288 15.51 -17.01 17.69
N ASN A 289 16.59 -17.46 17.07
CA ASN A 289 17.63 -18.28 17.72
C ASN A 289 17.05 -19.51 18.44
N ASN A 290 16.10 -20.21 17.81
CA ASN A 290 15.36 -21.34 18.35
C ASN A 290 14.58 -21.05 19.65
N GLN A 291 14.36 -19.77 19.97
CA GLN A 291 13.48 -19.36 21.06
C GLN A 291 12.17 -18.80 20.49
N GLU A 292 11.07 -19.21 21.10
CA GLU A 292 9.73 -18.75 20.74
C GLU A 292 9.30 -17.56 21.59
N PHE A 293 8.65 -16.60 20.94
CA PHE A 293 8.07 -15.42 21.55
C PHE A 293 6.61 -15.29 21.09
N PRO A 294 5.68 -16.03 21.75
CA PRO A 294 4.26 -15.93 21.45
C PRO A 294 3.70 -14.56 21.84
N LEU A 295 2.85 -13.99 20.99
CA LEU A 295 2.30 -12.66 21.20
C LEU A 295 0.89 -12.64 21.83
N HIS A 296 0.24 -13.80 21.93
CA HIS A 296 -1.04 -14.01 22.62
C HIS A 296 -2.08 -12.92 22.31
N PHE A 297 -2.46 -12.75 21.03
CA PHE A 297 -3.41 -11.71 20.63
C PHE A 297 -4.79 -11.86 21.29
N SER A 298 -5.21 -13.08 21.59
CA SER A 298 -6.44 -13.37 22.35
C SER A 298 -6.45 -12.75 23.75
N GLU A 299 -5.28 -12.65 24.40
CA GLU A 299 -5.12 -12.11 25.75
C GLU A 299 -4.79 -10.62 25.76
N THR A 300 -4.05 -10.15 24.75
CA THR A 300 -3.46 -8.81 24.73
C THR A 300 -4.20 -7.81 23.84
N VAL A 301 -4.95 -8.30 22.85
CA VAL A 301 -5.63 -7.46 21.84
C VAL A 301 -7.14 -7.60 21.94
N SER A 302 -7.68 -8.81 21.80
CA SER A 302 -9.12 -9.11 21.95
C SER A 302 -9.36 -10.62 22.09
N SER A 303 -10.25 -11.03 22.99
CA SER A 303 -10.67 -12.43 23.17
C SER A 303 -11.69 -12.92 22.12
N ASN A 304 -12.19 -12.01 21.28
CA ASN A 304 -13.17 -12.32 20.26
C ASN A 304 -12.54 -13.07 19.06
N PHE A 305 -13.37 -13.64 18.19
CA PHE A 305 -12.90 -14.22 16.94
C PHE A 305 -12.13 -13.20 16.13
N SER A 306 -11.00 -13.65 15.58
CA SER A 306 -10.08 -12.75 14.89
C SER A 306 -9.23 -13.44 13.85
N GLU A 307 -8.94 -12.67 12.80
CA GLU A 307 -8.20 -13.10 11.62
C GLU A 307 -7.11 -12.07 11.31
N LEU A 308 -5.93 -12.54 10.94
CA LEU A 308 -4.82 -11.69 10.56
C LEU A 308 -5.03 -11.15 9.14
N GLY A 309 -4.49 -9.96 8.88
CA GLY A 309 -4.29 -9.51 7.52
C GLY A 309 -3.10 -10.21 6.87
N SER A 310 -3.02 -10.10 5.54
CA SER A 310 -2.03 -10.77 4.68
C SER A 310 -0.55 -10.43 4.88
N LYS A 311 -0.23 -9.37 5.62
CA LYS A 311 1.14 -8.81 5.67
C LYS A 311 1.58 -8.43 7.08
N ILE A 312 2.86 -8.61 7.35
CA ILE A 312 3.58 -8.02 8.48
C ILE A 312 4.46 -6.88 7.98
N GLU A 313 4.39 -5.73 8.65
CA GLU A 313 5.33 -4.62 8.47
C GLU A 313 6.40 -4.66 9.57
N TRP A 314 7.64 -4.92 9.20
CA TRP A 314 8.81 -4.92 10.09
C TRP A 314 9.42 -3.53 10.15
N ARG A 315 9.72 -3.03 11.35
CA ARG A 315 10.34 -1.72 11.58
C ARG A 315 11.73 -1.87 12.19
N PHE A 316 12.70 -1.13 11.66
CA PHE A 316 14.10 -1.15 12.07
C PHE A 316 14.78 0.20 11.80
N PRO A 317 15.85 0.55 12.55
CA PRO A 317 16.64 1.75 12.28
C PRO A 317 17.30 1.72 10.89
N ASN A 318 17.34 2.85 10.20
CA ASN A 318 17.88 2.95 8.84
C ASN A 318 19.34 2.51 8.71
N ASP A 319 20.13 2.73 9.77
CA ASP A 319 21.54 2.39 9.86
C ASP A 319 21.78 0.92 10.25
N LYS A 320 20.72 0.20 10.65
CA LYS A 320 20.80 -1.17 11.20
C LYS A 320 19.63 -2.03 10.71
N PRO A 321 19.61 -2.40 9.41
CA PRO A 321 18.51 -3.17 8.81
C PRO A 321 18.29 -4.55 9.45
N ASP A 322 19.34 -5.13 10.04
CA ASP A 322 19.25 -6.42 10.74
C ASP A 322 18.72 -6.31 12.18
N GLN A 323 18.51 -5.08 12.69
CA GLN A 323 18.01 -4.83 14.04
C GLN A 323 16.52 -4.50 14.02
N VAL A 324 15.72 -5.52 13.68
CA VAL A 324 14.27 -5.46 13.82
C VAL A 324 13.88 -5.18 15.27
N MET A 325 13.18 -4.08 15.50
CA MET A 325 12.79 -3.63 16.84
C MET A 325 11.29 -3.73 17.10
N SER A 326 10.49 -3.81 16.03
CA SER A 326 9.05 -3.93 16.14
C SER A 326 8.43 -4.46 14.86
N MET A 327 7.20 -4.91 14.99
CA MET A 327 6.36 -5.31 13.87
C MET A 327 4.97 -4.71 14.01
N ILE A 328 4.31 -4.53 12.88
CA ILE A 328 2.92 -4.11 12.79
C ILE A 328 2.19 -5.17 11.97
N VAL A 329 1.07 -5.68 12.49
CA VAL A 329 0.20 -6.61 11.77
C VAL A 329 -1.24 -6.14 11.87
N ARG A 330 -2.03 -6.41 10.83
CA ARG A 330 -3.47 -6.17 10.88
C ARG A 330 -4.16 -7.34 11.57
N LEU A 331 -5.08 -7.05 12.48
CA LEU A 331 -5.97 -8.03 13.10
C LEU A 331 -7.42 -7.56 12.93
N ASN A 332 -8.21 -8.34 12.22
CA ASN A 332 -9.63 -8.12 12.02
C ASN A 332 -10.38 -8.86 13.11
N VAL A 333 -11.15 -8.13 13.93
CA VAL A 333 -11.80 -8.69 15.12
C VAL A 333 -13.32 -8.57 14.99
N ALA A 334 -14.03 -9.67 15.17
CA ALA A 334 -15.50 -9.71 15.23
C ALA A 334 -15.98 -9.23 16.61
N GLU A 335 -16.07 -7.92 16.80
CA GLU A 335 -16.40 -7.33 18.11
C GLU A 335 -17.85 -7.58 18.55
N ASN A 336 -18.76 -7.83 17.59
CA ASN A 336 -20.15 -8.18 17.88
C ASN A 336 -20.40 -9.64 17.46
N PRO A 337 -20.58 -10.57 18.42
CA PRO A 337 -20.88 -11.97 18.12
C PRO A 337 -22.19 -12.16 17.34
N GLU A 338 -23.15 -11.23 17.43
CA GLU A 338 -24.39 -11.28 16.67
C GLU A 338 -24.22 -10.83 15.21
N GLN A 339 -23.08 -10.19 14.89
CA GLN A 339 -22.73 -9.69 13.56
C GLN A 339 -21.27 -10.02 13.26
N PRO A 340 -20.90 -11.32 13.21
CA PRO A 340 -19.52 -11.76 13.07
C PRO A 340 -18.90 -11.34 11.71
N GLU A 341 -19.72 -10.96 10.73
CA GLU A 341 -19.28 -10.42 9.45
C GLU A 341 -18.76 -8.97 9.54
N LYS A 342 -19.04 -8.27 10.66
CA LYS A 342 -18.62 -6.87 10.86
C LYS A 342 -17.37 -6.79 11.71
N ASN A 343 -16.24 -6.94 11.03
CA ASN A 343 -14.94 -6.88 11.68
C ASN A 343 -14.46 -5.44 11.92
N THR A 344 -13.85 -5.21 13.08
CA THR A 344 -13.04 -4.01 13.36
C THR A 344 -11.58 -4.33 13.05
N SER A 345 -10.99 -3.57 12.12
CA SER A 345 -9.61 -3.78 11.68
C SER A 345 -8.62 -2.99 12.51
N TYR A 346 -7.88 -3.65 13.38
CA TYR A 346 -6.82 -3.05 14.19
C TYR A 346 -5.45 -3.20 13.52
N LEU A 347 -4.55 -2.24 13.77
CA LEU A 347 -3.11 -2.46 13.59
C LEU A 347 -2.49 -2.74 14.95
N VAL A 348 -2.05 -3.98 15.16
CA VAL A 348 -1.36 -4.42 16.37
C VAL A 348 0.12 -4.12 16.21
N VAL A 349 0.69 -3.44 17.20
CA VAL A 349 2.11 -3.08 17.23
C VAL A 349 2.78 -3.90 18.33
N SER A 350 3.81 -4.65 17.96
CA SER A 350 4.59 -5.47 18.89
C SER A 350 6.04 -5.00 18.91
N LYS A 351 6.64 -4.94 20.11
CA LYS A 351 8.08 -4.75 20.26
C LYS A 351 8.79 -6.09 20.10
N ILE A 352 10.00 -6.06 19.55
CA ILE A 352 10.87 -7.21 19.35
C ILE A 352 12.25 -6.86 19.90
N SER A 353 12.78 -7.70 20.78
CA SER A 353 14.11 -7.57 21.36
C SER A 353 14.79 -8.94 21.37
N ALA A 354 16.06 -8.98 21.81
CA ALA A 354 16.77 -10.24 21.96
C ALA A 354 16.16 -11.17 23.04
N LYS A 355 15.42 -10.62 24.01
CA LYS A 355 14.92 -11.38 25.18
C LYS A 355 13.40 -11.48 25.26
N GLN A 356 12.67 -10.72 24.47
CA GLN A 356 11.22 -10.62 24.55
C GLN A 356 10.65 -10.09 23.24
N ALA A 357 9.50 -10.64 22.82
CA ALA A 357 8.55 -9.95 21.96
C ALA A 357 7.19 -9.89 22.66
N CYS A 358 6.48 -8.77 22.49
CA CYS A 358 5.16 -8.58 23.10
C CYS A 358 4.41 -7.44 22.41
N VAL A 359 3.08 -7.42 22.54
CA VAL A 359 2.25 -6.31 22.09
C VAL A 359 2.53 -5.07 22.96
N VAL A 360 2.68 -3.92 22.32
CA VAL A 360 2.81 -2.61 22.99
C VAL A 360 1.62 -1.68 22.73
N GLY A 361 0.75 -2.05 21.79
CA GLY A 361 -0.54 -1.39 21.60
C GLY A 361 -1.28 -1.85 20.35
N LYS A 362 -2.54 -1.43 20.25
CA LYS A 362 -3.39 -1.60 19.06
C LYS A 362 -3.94 -0.26 18.61
N ILE A 363 -3.98 -0.02 17.31
CA ILE A 363 -4.52 1.21 16.72
C ILE A 363 -5.86 0.89 16.04
N PRO A 364 -7.00 1.42 16.54
CA PRO A 364 -8.30 1.22 15.90
C PRO A 364 -8.40 1.99 14.56
N PRO A 365 -9.39 1.66 13.70
CA PRO A 365 -9.67 2.43 12.49
C PRO A 365 -9.79 3.93 12.78
N GLN A 366 -9.21 4.75 11.91
CA GLN A 366 -9.23 6.21 12.07
C GLN A 366 -10.07 6.84 10.95
N ARG A 367 -10.98 7.75 11.32
CA ARG A 367 -11.86 8.44 10.34
C ARG A 367 -11.08 9.26 9.30
N ASP A 368 -9.90 9.74 9.67
CA ASP A 368 -9.02 10.55 8.83
C ASP A 368 -8.01 9.70 8.02
N GLY A 369 -8.06 8.36 8.09
CA GLY A 369 -7.12 7.47 7.41
C GLY A 369 -5.73 7.41 8.06
N SER A 370 -5.51 8.02 9.23
CA SER A 370 -4.19 8.12 9.86
C SER A 370 -3.69 6.83 10.54
N GLN A 371 -4.40 5.71 10.41
CA GLN A 371 -4.14 4.48 11.17
C GLN A 371 -2.71 3.95 10.99
N ASN A 372 -2.25 3.79 9.73
CA ASN A 372 -0.89 3.32 9.42
C ASN A 372 0.18 4.25 9.99
N ARG A 373 0.00 5.58 9.85
CA ARG A 373 0.94 6.57 10.39
C ARG A 373 1.03 6.47 11.91
N LYS A 374 -0.10 6.35 12.61
CA LYS A 374 -0.13 6.20 14.07
C LYS A 374 0.53 4.90 14.53
N ALA A 375 0.31 3.79 13.81
CA ALA A 375 0.96 2.52 14.11
C ALA A 375 2.49 2.60 13.95
N ARG A 376 2.99 3.21 12.87
CA ARG A 376 4.44 3.43 12.67
C ARG A 376 5.05 4.32 13.75
N LEU A 377 4.39 5.41 14.11
CA LEU A 377 4.86 6.29 15.19
C LEU A 377 4.93 5.57 16.55
N LEU A 378 4.04 4.62 16.80
CA LEU A 378 4.09 3.77 17.99
C LEU A 378 5.23 2.74 17.89
N ALA A 379 5.36 2.10 16.72
CA ALA A 379 6.37 1.09 16.43
C ALA A 379 7.81 1.64 16.57
N ASP A 380 8.04 2.87 16.10
CA ASP A 380 9.33 3.56 16.20
C ASP A 380 9.74 3.86 17.65
N LYS A 381 8.78 3.82 18.59
CA LYS A 381 9.01 3.98 20.03
C LYS A 381 8.97 2.66 20.79
N ALA A 382 8.63 1.55 20.14
CA ALA A 382 8.25 0.29 20.79
C ALA A 382 9.32 -0.28 21.73
N ALA A 383 10.60 -0.10 21.41
CA ALA A 383 11.71 -0.55 22.28
C ALA A 383 11.67 0.07 23.69
N SER A 384 11.12 1.27 23.83
CA SER A 384 10.98 1.98 25.11
C SER A 384 9.64 1.73 25.82
N LEU A 385 8.69 1.06 25.15
CA LEU A 385 7.34 0.86 25.68
C LEU A 385 7.26 -0.41 26.53
N ALA A 386 6.45 -0.31 27.58
CA ALA A 386 6.02 -1.48 28.34
C ALA A 386 5.18 -2.40 27.46
N CYS A 387 5.24 -3.71 27.74
CA CYS A 387 4.28 -4.63 27.15
C CYS A 387 2.88 -4.31 27.68
N VAL A 388 1.87 -4.51 26.85
CA VAL A 388 0.51 -4.64 27.34
C VAL A 388 0.49 -5.92 28.18
N ASN A 389 0.30 -5.77 29.48
CA ASN A 389 0.22 -6.92 30.38
C ASN A 389 -1.06 -7.70 30.02
N SER A 390 -0.91 -8.99 29.74
CA SER A 390 -2.02 -9.91 29.99
C SER A 390 -2.29 -9.84 31.49
N SER A 391 -3.53 -9.60 31.87
CA SER A 391 -3.96 -9.84 33.25
C SER A 391 -3.80 -11.34 33.53
N SER A 392 -2.61 -11.74 34.01
CA SER A 392 -2.28 -12.94 34.84
C SER A 392 -0.88 -13.52 34.54
N GLN A 393 0.19 -12.78 34.81
CA GLN A 393 1.40 -13.44 35.32
C GLN A 393 1.15 -13.75 36.81
N THR A 394 0.66 -14.96 37.12
CA THR A 394 0.91 -15.76 38.33
C THR A 394 -0.07 -16.94 38.34
N ILE A 395 0.35 -18.14 37.92
CA ILE A 395 0.16 -19.39 38.69
C ILE A 395 1.34 -20.30 38.34
N ASN A 396 2.23 -20.51 39.32
CA ASN A 396 3.07 -21.70 39.39
C ASN A 396 2.18 -22.94 39.44
N GLN A 397 2.42 -23.93 38.58
CA GLN A 397 2.25 -25.39 38.79
C GLN A 397 2.54 -26.08 37.44
N SER A 398 3.62 -26.82 37.21
CA SER A 398 3.92 -28.17 37.74
C SER A 398 2.67 -29.04 37.79
N VAL A 399 2.71 -30.25 37.20
CA VAL A 399 1.69 -31.34 37.12
C VAL A 399 1.08 -31.39 35.69
N HIS A 400 1.17 -32.43 34.86
CA HIS A 400 1.59 -33.83 34.97
C HIS A 400 2.01 -34.36 33.59
N LYS A 401 2.91 -35.35 33.62
CA LYS A 401 3.13 -36.50 32.71
C LYS A 401 2.54 -36.50 31.31
#